data_AF-A0A0A2VVD2-F1
#
_entry.id   AF-A0A0A2VVD2-F1
#
_cell.length_a   1.000
_cell.length_b   1.000
_cell.length_c   1.000
_cell.angle_alpha   90.00
_cell.angle_beta   90.00
_cell.angle_gamma   90.00
#
_symmetry.space_group_name_H-M   'P 1'
#
loop_
_entity.id
_entity.type
_entity.pdbx_description
1 polymer ?
#
loop_
_entity_poly.entity_id
_entity_poly.type
_entity_poly.pdbx_seq_one_letter_code
_entity_poly.pdbx_strand_id
1 'polypeptide(L)'
;MVFSGRPSTACHACRPARRKCDRAPDGCSQCRRKGHACPGYPDPTALRMRNETTNVTKKQSSKSKTHAARQHSPPTQDGASSSPSSSLQQADLSSSRQSLASCDSSASSSSSSSSASSPISPALLLSTNQQALAFLFHTFIAATPFEGYLSSFYLPYSPDSDACALAIDATALAAYARHARQHRHQDAARANYARALSRVNKALADPRTAVQDQTLVAVLVLALFEATVFQDSGSSSSSSSAPASWVAHTWGAMQLLMLRGPDQLASSPVARQLFAHASNNIKASCIQRSAPIPQPFLEFDGRVRGLLNDHDPAVPLADLLHKVCAIKARAREEQERSMVLLLEALQVDQEIIAFCDAPPPTLSFTREPFLQGPAWTYQRIVHTYASLRLCKLWNAVRLLRIFLLSLLGDDIAHCRVDETIAESHTLSGLKEYARKHMAEDVLVGWAVPRVAAGYSGAEYGVSAGCESVRAQDPGVAGRGLELAAGN
;
A
#
# COMPACT_ATOMS: atom_id res chain seq x y z
N MET A 1 -13.15 -1.16 -5.52
CA MET A 1 -13.71 -2.46 -5.96
C MET A 1 -14.82 -2.85 -4.99
N VAL A 2 -16.00 -3.24 -5.48
CA VAL A 2 -17.04 -3.78 -4.60
C VAL A 2 -16.59 -5.18 -4.19
N PHE A 3 -16.49 -5.45 -2.89
CA PHE A 3 -16.14 -6.76 -2.37
C PHE A 3 -17.22 -7.76 -2.81
N SER A 4 -16.95 -8.50 -3.89
CA SER A 4 -17.76 -9.66 -4.26
C SER A 4 -17.43 -10.74 -3.24
N GLY A 5 -18.31 -10.97 -2.26
CA GLY A 5 -18.05 -11.82 -1.10
C GLY A 5 -17.53 -13.24 -1.39
N ARG A 6 -17.30 -14.01 -0.32
CA ARG A 6 -16.71 -15.36 -0.38
C ARG A 6 -17.44 -16.21 -1.45
N PRO A 7 -16.73 -16.74 -2.47
CA PRO A 7 -17.36 -17.56 -3.49
C PRO A 7 -18.06 -18.78 -2.90
N SER A 8 -19.22 -19.16 -3.45
CA SER A 8 -19.93 -20.36 -3.03
C SER A 8 -19.07 -21.61 -3.17
N THR A 9 -19.01 -22.42 -2.11
CA THR A 9 -18.34 -23.73 -2.04
C THR A 9 -19.20 -24.86 -2.62
N ALA A 10 -20.32 -24.56 -3.28
CA ALA A 10 -21.14 -25.56 -3.94
C ALA A 10 -20.38 -26.22 -5.12
N CYS A 11 -20.73 -27.46 -5.45
CA CYS A 11 -20.13 -28.18 -6.59
C CYS A 11 -20.35 -27.42 -7.92
N HIS A 12 -19.54 -27.74 -8.92
CA HIS A 12 -19.58 -27.05 -10.22
C HIS A 12 -20.94 -27.12 -10.92
N ALA A 13 -21.76 -28.15 -10.67
CA ALA A 13 -23.12 -28.26 -11.20
C ALA A 13 -24.16 -27.46 -10.39
N CYS A 14 -24.09 -27.48 -9.06
CA CYS A 14 -25.08 -26.81 -8.20
C CYS A 14 -24.90 -25.29 -8.15
N ARG A 15 -23.66 -24.80 -8.35
CA ARG A 15 -23.31 -23.38 -8.28
C ARG A 15 -24.00 -22.51 -9.35
N PRO A 16 -23.93 -22.79 -10.67
CA PRO A 16 -24.64 -22.01 -11.69
C PRO A 16 -26.16 -22.14 -11.54
N ALA A 17 -26.63 -23.31 -11.12
CA ALA A 17 -28.04 -23.57 -10.88
C ALA A 17 -28.59 -22.97 -9.57
N ARG A 18 -27.73 -22.33 -8.75
CA ARG A 18 -28.04 -21.74 -7.43
C ARG A 18 -28.80 -22.68 -6.49
N ARG A 19 -28.48 -23.98 -6.52
CA ARG A 19 -29.13 -25.00 -5.68
C ARG A 19 -28.36 -25.22 -4.38
N LYS A 20 -29.06 -25.63 -3.32
CA LYS A 20 -28.46 -25.93 -2.00
C LYS A 20 -27.66 -27.23 -2.06
N CYS A 21 -26.34 -27.09 -2.19
CA CYS A 21 -25.38 -28.19 -2.24
C CYS A 21 -24.97 -28.61 -0.82
N ASP A 22 -25.07 -29.90 -0.53
CA ASP A 22 -24.74 -30.54 0.74
C ASP A 22 -23.24 -30.83 0.92
N ARG A 23 -22.46 -30.77 -0.16
CA ARG A 23 -20.99 -30.87 -0.14
C ARG A 23 -20.43 -32.22 0.33
N ALA A 24 -21.17 -33.31 0.12
CA ALA A 24 -20.70 -34.66 0.43
C ALA A 24 -19.42 -35.03 -0.38
N PRO A 25 -18.41 -35.67 0.25
CA PRO A 25 -17.08 -35.87 -0.33
C PRO A 25 -17.10 -36.67 -1.64
N ASP A 26 -17.93 -37.72 -1.73
CA ASP A 26 -18.05 -38.59 -2.91
C ASP A 26 -19.03 -38.07 -3.97
N GLY A 27 -19.51 -36.84 -3.81
CA GLY A 27 -20.47 -36.19 -4.71
C GLY A 27 -21.77 -35.81 -4.03
N CYS A 28 -22.30 -34.63 -4.40
CA CYS A 28 -23.44 -34.03 -3.70
C CYS A 28 -24.75 -34.78 -3.97
N SER A 29 -25.64 -34.88 -2.97
CA SER A 29 -26.90 -35.63 -3.10
C SER A 29 -27.86 -35.02 -4.12
N GLN A 30 -27.70 -33.74 -4.44
CA GLN A 30 -28.51 -33.04 -5.46
C GLN A 30 -28.16 -33.48 -6.88
N CYS A 31 -26.88 -33.73 -7.16
CA CYS A 31 -26.42 -34.28 -8.43
C CYS A 31 -26.89 -35.72 -8.58
N ARG A 32 -26.73 -36.54 -7.51
CA ARG A 32 -27.19 -37.93 -7.48
C ARG A 32 -28.70 -38.08 -7.73
N ARG A 33 -29.53 -37.26 -7.08
CA ARG A 33 -30.99 -37.27 -7.30
C ARG A 33 -31.40 -36.88 -8.72
N LYS A 34 -30.56 -36.12 -9.42
CA LYS A 34 -30.78 -35.72 -10.82
C LYS A 34 -30.17 -36.68 -11.83
N GLY A 35 -29.66 -37.83 -11.38
CA GLY A 35 -29.13 -38.86 -12.27
C GLY A 35 -27.84 -38.50 -12.99
N HIS A 36 -27.04 -37.54 -12.49
CA HIS A 36 -25.72 -37.24 -13.06
C HIS A 36 -24.61 -37.25 -12.01
N ALA A 37 -23.40 -37.63 -12.44
CA ALA A 37 -22.20 -37.64 -11.62
C ALA A 37 -21.86 -36.21 -11.16
N CYS A 38 -21.48 -36.06 -9.89
CA CYS A 38 -21.09 -34.77 -9.35
C CYS A 38 -19.70 -34.39 -9.88
N PRO A 39 -19.53 -33.24 -10.54
CA PRO A 39 -18.24 -32.82 -11.11
C PRO A 39 -17.22 -32.33 -10.06
N GLY A 40 -17.44 -32.64 -8.77
CA GLY A 40 -16.60 -32.17 -7.67
C GLY A 40 -16.81 -30.71 -7.26
N TYR A 41 -15.99 -30.26 -6.32
CA TYR A 41 -16.07 -28.97 -5.65
C TYR A 41 -14.91 -28.05 -6.08
N PRO A 42 -15.13 -26.73 -6.15
CA PRO A 42 -14.05 -25.79 -6.43
C PRO A 42 -13.05 -25.79 -5.27
N ASP A 43 -11.77 -25.85 -5.61
CA ASP A 43 -10.67 -25.69 -4.65
C ASP A 43 -10.71 -24.26 -4.05
N PRO A 44 -10.88 -24.12 -2.72
CA PRO A 44 -10.90 -22.82 -2.05
C PRO A 44 -9.52 -22.12 -2.03
N THR A 45 -8.43 -22.84 -2.29
CA THR A 45 -7.05 -22.31 -2.27
C THR A 45 -6.52 -21.89 -3.64
N ALA A 46 -7.21 -22.25 -4.72
CA ALA A 46 -6.83 -21.88 -6.08
C ALA A 46 -6.92 -20.35 -6.29
N LEU A 47 -5.83 -19.75 -6.78
CA LEU A 47 -5.78 -18.34 -7.22
C LEU A 47 -6.74 -18.12 -8.40
N ARG A 48 -7.59 -17.09 -8.30
CA ARG A 48 -8.61 -16.78 -9.32
C ARG A 48 -8.39 -15.38 -9.86
N MET A 49 -7.72 -15.28 -11.01
CA MET A 49 -7.67 -14.03 -11.77
C MET A 49 -9.00 -13.83 -12.51
N ARG A 50 -9.66 -12.69 -12.30
CA ARG A 50 -10.86 -12.32 -13.04
C ARG A 50 -10.50 -11.30 -14.11
N ASN A 51 -10.91 -11.59 -15.34
CA ASN A 51 -10.86 -10.60 -16.41
C ASN A 51 -12.03 -9.61 -16.22
N GLU A 52 -11.72 -8.43 -15.68
CA GLU A 52 -12.67 -7.33 -15.47
C GLU A 52 -12.70 -6.36 -16.66
N THR A 53 -11.93 -6.62 -17.74
CA THR A 53 -11.77 -5.71 -18.88
C THR A 53 -13.12 -5.27 -19.42
N THR A 54 -14.03 -6.22 -19.67
CA THR A 54 -15.38 -5.92 -20.19
C THR A 54 -16.23 -5.05 -19.25
N ASN A 55 -16.13 -5.25 -17.94
CA ASN A 55 -16.86 -4.45 -16.95
C ASN A 55 -16.29 -3.02 -16.86
N VAL A 56 -14.97 -2.88 -16.95
CA VAL A 56 -14.29 -1.58 -17.00
C VAL A 56 -14.63 -0.84 -18.29
N THR A 57 -14.57 -1.50 -19.44
CA THR A 57 -14.93 -0.92 -20.75
C THR A 57 -16.40 -0.47 -20.78
N LYS A 58 -17.34 -1.27 -20.25
CA LYS A 58 -18.76 -0.88 -20.12
C LYS A 58 -18.97 0.31 -19.18
N LYS A 59 -18.18 0.40 -18.10
CA LYS A 59 -18.23 1.53 -17.16
C LYS A 59 -17.66 2.81 -17.76
N GLN A 60 -16.68 2.71 -18.66
CA GLN A 60 -16.19 3.86 -19.41
C GLN A 60 -17.17 4.30 -20.51
N SER A 61 -17.75 3.36 -21.27
CA SER A 61 -18.67 3.71 -22.36
C SER A 61 -19.99 4.31 -21.86
N SER A 62 -20.48 3.90 -20.68
CA SER A 62 -21.67 4.51 -20.05
C SER A 62 -21.42 5.94 -19.53
N LYS A 63 -20.18 6.29 -19.20
CA LYS A 63 -19.77 7.66 -18.84
C LYS A 63 -19.70 8.61 -20.03
N SER A 64 -19.26 8.14 -21.22
CA SER A 64 -19.28 8.96 -22.43
C SER A 64 -20.71 9.36 -22.86
N LYS A 65 -21.69 8.47 -22.65
CA LYS A 65 -23.10 8.77 -22.96
C LYS A 65 -23.72 9.82 -22.03
N THR A 66 -23.25 9.92 -20.78
CA THR A 66 -23.73 10.92 -19.82
C THR A 66 -23.09 12.30 -20.02
N HIS A 67 -21.89 12.37 -20.60
CA HIS A 67 -21.24 13.64 -20.95
C HIS A 67 -21.90 14.32 -22.16
N ALA A 68 -22.34 13.55 -23.16
CA ALA A 68 -23.04 14.08 -24.34
C ALA A 68 -24.43 14.67 -23.99
N ALA A 69 -25.11 14.12 -22.99
CA ALA A 69 -26.43 14.61 -22.55
C ALA A 69 -26.37 15.91 -21.71
N ARG A 70 -25.20 16.26 -21.15
CA ARG A 70 -25.00 17.47 -20.32
C ARG A 70 -24.57 18.71 -21.12
N GLN A 71 -24.26 18.58 -22.41
CA GLN A 71 -23.80 19.69 -23.26
C GLN A 71 -24.93 20.40 -24.03
N HIS A 72 -26.17 19.92 -23.93
CA HIS A 72 -27.35 20.56 -24.51
C HIS A 72 -28.35 20.98 -23.44
N SER A 73 -28.10 22.10 -22.77
CA SER A 73 -29.13 22.87 -22.06
C SER A 73 -28.74 24.36 -22.09
N PRO A 74 -29.60 25.27 -22.58
CA PRO A 74 -29.28 26.69 -22.67
C PRO A 74 -29.47 27.41 -21.31
N PRO A 75 -28.76 28.54 -21.06
CA PRO A 75 -28.86 29.25 -19.79
C PRO A 75 -30.04 30.23 -19.79
N THR A 76 -30.73 30.34 -18.66
CA THR A 76 -31.68 31.42 -18.36
C THR A 76 -31.14 32.27 -17.21
N GLN A 77 -31.30 33.59 -17.34
CA GLN A 77 -30.87 34.64 -16.42
C GLN A 77 -31.95 34.98 -15.37
N ASP A 78 -31.59 35.90 -14.47
CA ASP A 78 -32.34 36.54 -13.36
C ASP A 78 -32.10 35.87 -11.99
N GLY A 79 -31.84 36.53 -10.86
CA GLY A 79 -31.84 37.95 -10.50
C GLY A 79 -32.24 38.09 -9.01
N ALA A 80 -31.50 38.90 -8.25
CA ALA A 80 -31.84 39.54 -6.95
C ALA A 80 -31.86 38.75 -5.59
N SER A 81 -30.98 39.21 -4.70
CA SER A 81 -31.16 39.65 -3.29
C SER A 81 -32.15 38.96 -2.34
N SER A 82 -31.65 38.46 -1.20
CA SER A 82 -32.01 38.93 0.17
C SER A 82 -31.41 38.04 1.27
N SER A 83 -30.77 38.66 2.28
CA SER A 83 -30.54 38.08 3.61
C SER A 83 -31.86 37.93 4.39
N PRO A 84 -31.90 37.16 5.49
CA PRO A 84 -31.78 37.80 6.80
C PRO A 84 -31.04 36.99 7.88
N SER A 85 -30.73 37.71 8.96
CA SER A 85 -30.02 37.29 10.17
C SER A 85 -30.91 36.64 11.24
N SER A 86 -30.22 36.00 12.20
CA SER A 86 -30.53 35.91 13.65
C SER A 86 -31.73 35.08 14.13
N SER A 87 -31.46 34.11 15.01
CA SER A 87 -32.06 34.06 16.35
C SER A 87 -31.29 33.12 17.29
N LEU A 88 -30.82 33.73 18.40
CA LEU A 88 -30.31 33.11 19.61
C LEU A 88 -31.48 32.65 20.48
N GLN A 89 -31.35 31.51 21.16
CA GLN A 89 -32.02 31.27 22.43
C GLN A 89 -31.11 30.46 23.35
N GLN A 90 -30.66 31.13 24.42
CA GLN A 90 -30.11 30.61 25.66
C GLN A 90 -31.24 30.42 26.68
N ALA A 91 -30.99 29.52 27.64
CA ALA A 91 -31.52 29.40 29.02
C ALA A 91 -31.80 27.90 29.31
N ASP A 92 -31.54 27.31 30.46
CA ASP A 92 -30.95 27.77 31.72
C ASP A 92 -30.57 26.55 32.58
N LEU A 93 -29.72 26.78 33.58
CA LEU A 93 -29.26 25.85 34.61
C LEU A 93 -30.14 25.91 35.87
N SER A 94 -30.37 24.77 36.55
CA SER A 94 -30.48 24.60 38.02
C SER A 94 -30.74 23.11 38.33
N SER A 95 -29.93 22.33 39.07
CA SER A 95 -29.41 22.36 40.46
C SER A 95 -30.34 21.68 41.50
N SER A 96 -29.70 21.01 42.49
CA SER A 96 -30.20 20.31 43.71
C SER A 96 -30.43 18.78 43.59
N ARG A 97 -30.05 17.89 44.52
CA ARG A 97 -29.55 17.95 45.93
C ARG A 97 -28.92 16.58 46.30
N GLN A 98 -27.75 16.58 46.95
CA GLN A 98 -27.43 16.09 48.32
C GLN A 98 -28.09 14.79 48.82
N SER A 99 -27.24 13.86 49.28
CA SER A 99 -27.42 13.23 50.60
C SER A 99 -26.07 12.66 51.11
N LEU A 100 -25.68 13.13 52.29
CA LEU A 100 -24.62 12.60 53.16
C LEU A 100 -25.32 11.82 54.27
N ALA A 101 -24.80 10.64 54.65
CA ALA A 101 -25.06 10.07 55.96
C ALA A 101 -23.82 9.28 56.43
N SER A 102 -23.33 9.67 57.60
CA SER A 102 -22.31 9.02 58.40
C SER A 102 -22.97 8.18 59.49
N CYS A 103 -22.35 7.07 59.89
CA CYS A 103 -22.40 6.59 61.28
C CYS A 103 -21.23 5.66 61.60
N ASP A 104 -20.59 5.96 62.74
CA ASP A 104 -19.58 5.17 63.46
C ASP A 104 -20.15 3.85 64.00
N SER A 105 -19.30 2.83 64.15
CA SER A 105 -19.09 2.07 65.40
C SER A 105 -18.06 0.94 65.27
N SER A 106 -17.36 0.70 66.37
CA SER A 106 -16.12 -0.07 66.51
C SER A 106 -16.27 -1.60 66.63
N ALA A 107 -15.21 -2.29 66.18
CA ALA A 107 -14.58 -3.52 66.67
C ALA A 107 -15.41 -4.78 67.04
N SER A 108 -15.20 -5.88 66.31
CA SER A 108 -14.78 -7.18 66.88
C SER A 108 -14.28 -8.16 65.82
N SER A 109 -13.26 -8.92 66.21
CA SER A 109 -12.53 -9.97 65.50
C SER A 109 -13.37 -11.18 65.07
N SER A 110 -13.19 -11.63 63.82
CA SER A 110 -13.24 -13.06 63.50
C SER A 110 -12.37 -13.36 62.28
N SER A 111 -11.32 -14.14 62.54
CA SER A 111 -10.44 -14.76 61.57
C SER A 111 -11.19 -15.87 60.82
N SER A 112 -11.51 -15.64 59.55
CA SER A 112 -11.88 -16.68 58.62
C SER A 112 -11.01 -16.56 57.37
N SER A 113 -10.12 -17.55 57.23
CA SER A 113 -9.21 -17.76 56.11
C SER A 113 -10.00 -18.06 54.84
N SER A 114 -10.43 -17.01 54.14
CA SER A 114 -10.84 -17.11 52.74
C SER A 114 -9.58 -17.03 51.87
N SER A 115 -9.24 -18.16 51.25
CA SER A 115 -8.24 -18.31 50.21
C SER A 115 -8.41 -17.21 49.14
N ALA A 116 -7.58 -16.18 49.25
CA ALA A 116 -7.42 -15.19 48.20
C ALA A 116 -6.87 -15.92 46.97
N SER A 117 -7.75 -16.22 46.02
CA SER A 117 -7.33 -16.42 44.65
C SER A 117 -6.70 -15.10 44.22
N SER A 118 -5.38 -15.08 44.15
CA SER A 118 -4.63 -13.94 43.61
C SER A 118 -5.30 -13.53 42.30
N PRO A 119 -5.72 -12.27 42.12
CA PRO A 119 -6.19 -11.83 40.83
C PRO A 119 -5.03 -12.05 39.86
N ILE A 120 -5.28 -12.85 38.82
CA ILE A 120 -4.40 -12.96 37.66
C ILE A 120 -4.03 -11.53 37.29
N SER A 121 -2.74 -11.21 37.33
CA SER A 121 -2.22 -9.88 37.01
C SER A 121 -2.97 -9.37 35.78
N PRO A 122 -3.57 -8.16 35.81
CA PRO A 122 -4.26 -7.67 34.63
C PRO A 122 -3.24 -7.72 33.49
N ALA A 123 -3.56 -8.45 32.42
CA ALA A 123 -2.77 -8.43 31.21
C ALA A 123 -2.43 -6.96 30.94
N LEU A 124 -1.14 -6.63 30.81
CA LEU A 124 -0.69 -5.25 30.62
C LEU A 124 -1.40 -4.69 29.38
N LEU A 125 -2.54 -4.02 29.60
CA LEU A 125 -3.31 -3.39 28.54
C LEU A 125 -2.50 -2.16 28.13
N LEU A 126 -1.69 -2.33 27.07
CA LEU A 126 -1.01 -1.21 26.45
C LEU A 126 -2.04 -0.13 26.11
N SER A 127 -1.70 1.12 26.40
CA SER A 127 -2.51 2.24 25.96
C SER A 127 -2.67 2.20 24.43
N THR A 128 -3.77 2.73 23.90
CA THR A 128 -4.00 2.77 22.45
C THR A 128 -2.84 3.44 21.70
N ASN A 129 -2.23 4.48 22.28
CA ASN A 129 -1.07 5.14 21.69
C ASN A 129 0.11 4.18 21.56
N GLN A 130 0.41 3.38 22.60
CA GLN A 130 1.48 2.37 22.54
C GLN A 130 1.18 1.28 21.51
N GLN A 131 -0.07 0.82 21.41
CA GLN A 131 -0.47 -0.16 20.39
C GLN A 131 -0.33 0.41 18.98
N ALA A 132 -0.74 1.67 18.78
CA ALA A 132 -0.65 2.35 17.51
C ALA A 132 0.80 2.57 17.07
N LEU A 133 1.69 2.96 17.99
CA LEU A 133 3.12 3.11 17.73
C LEU A 133 3.78 1.77 17.42
N ALA A 134 3.47 0.72 18.20
CA ALA A 134 3.96 -0.63 17.93
C ALA A 134 3.51 -1.10 16.54
N PHE A 135 2.24 -0.89 16.19
CA PHE A 135 1.74 -1.19 14.85
C PHE A 135 2.45 -0.37 13.76
N LEU A 136 2.68 0.92 14.00
CA LEU A 136 3.39 1.78 13.05
C LEU A 136 4.79 1.23 12.75
N PHE A 137 5.61 1.05 13.79
CA PHE A 137 7.02 0.68 13.66
C PHE A 137 7.24 -0.77 13.21
N HIS A 138 6.42 -1.72 13.68
CA HIS A 138 6.66 -3.15 13.41
C HIS A 138 5.87 -3.71 12.24
N THR A 139 4.82 -3.01 11.77
CA THR A 139 3.93 -3.56 10.74
C THR A 139 3.69 -2.58 9.61
N PHE A 140 3.31 -1.34 9.92
CA PHE A 140 2.85 -0.41 8.90
C PHE A 140 3.99 0.12 8.02
N ILE A 141 5.10 0.52 8.63
CA ILE A 141 6.27 1.03 7.91
C ILE A 141 7.25 -0.07 7.49
N ALA A 142 6.95 -1.33 7.78
CA ALA A 142 7.81 -2.45 7.42
C ALA A 142 8.05 -2.49 5.90
N ALA A 143 9.31 -2.69 5.51
CA ALA A 143 9.81 -2.64 4.15
C ALA A 143 9.58 -1.29 3.44
N THR A 144 9.42 -0.20 4.17
CA THR A 144 9.41 1.17 3.62
C THR A 144 10.73 1.87 3.93
N PRO A 145 11.06 3.00 3.27
CA PRO A 145 12.28 3.74 3.62
C PRO A 145 12.31 4.21 5.08
N PHE A 146 11.15 4.39 5.72
CA PHE A 146 11.04 4.81 7.11
C PHE A 146 11.60 3.79 8.11
N GLU A 147 11.58 2.49 7.79
CA GLU A 147 12.00 1.41 8.70
C GLU A 147 13.42 1.59 9.24
N GLY A 148 14.33 2.12 8.41
CA GLY A 148 15.75 2.23 8.75
C GLY A 148 16.12 3.41 9.65
N TYR A 149 15.22 4.37 9.87
CA TYR A 149 15.58 5.60 10.60
C TYR A 149 14.47 6.18 11.50
N LEU A 150 13.19 5.91 11.25
CA LEU A 150 12.11 6.68 11.86
C LEU A 150 12.07 6.54 13.39
N SER A 151 12.43 5.39 13.93
CA SER A 151 12.47 5.15 15.38
C SER A 151 13.47 6.06 16.09
N SER A 152 14.58 6.42 15.45
CA SER A 152 15.59 7.35 16.00
C SER A 152 15.08 8.79 16.15
N PHE A 153 13.93 9.11 15.53
CA PHE A 153 13.28 10.42 15.60
C PHE A 153 12.06 10.44 16.53
N TYR A 154 11.88 9.40 17.33
CA TYR A 154 10.77 9.30 18.25
C TYR A 154 11.26 8.99 19.67
N LEU A 155 10.91 9.86 20.61
CA LEU A 155 11.07 9.60 22.03
C LEU A 155 9.69 9.54 22.69
N PRO A 156 9.40 8.49 23.48
CA PRO A 156 8.21 8.46 24.30
C PRO A 156 8.14 9.72 25.18
N TYR A 157 6.96 10.33 25.26
CA TYR A 157 6.73 11.56 26.03
C TYR A 157 7.51 12.79 25.51
N SER A 158 7.83 12.82 24.20
CA SER A 158 8.33 14.02 23.55
C SER A 158 7.46 15.25 23.87
N PRO A 159 8.05 16.43 24.02
CA PRO A 159 7.31 17.63 24.33
C PRO A 159 6.36 17.99 23.20
N ASP A 160 5.27 18.69 23.53
CA ASP A 160 4.31 19.20 22.55
C ASP A 160 4.92 20.14 21.48
N SER A 161 6.15 20.61 21.69
CA SER A 161 6.96 21.35 20.72
C SER A 161 7.56 20.51 19.60
N ASP A 162 7.66 19.20 19.78
CA ASP A 162 8.26 18.28 18.82
C ASP A 162 7.29 18.00 17.65
N ALA A 163 7.52 18.68 16.54
CA ALA A 163 6.75 18.52 15.32
C ALA A 163 6.81 17.08 14.78
N CYS A 164 7.96 16.42 14.92
CA CYS A 164 8.21 15.09 14.39
C CYS A 164 7.46 14.04 15.22
N ALA A 165 7.56 14.09 16.55
CA ALA A 165 6.82 13.19 17.42
C ALA A 165 5.30 13.32 17.20
N LEU A 166 4.77 14.55 17.09
CA LEU A 166 3.35 14.78 16.80
C LEU A 166 2.93 14.18 15.44
N ALA A 167 3.77 14.30 14.40
CA ALA A 167 3.49 13.71 13.09
C ALA A 167 3.49 12.18 13.15
N ILE A 168 4.43 11.58 13.91
CA ILE A 168 4.52 10.13 14.12
C ILE A 168 3.30 9.62 14.88
N ASP A 169 2.90 10.27 15.98
CA ASP A 169 1.70 9.92 16.75
C ASP A 169 0.45 10.02 15.89
N ALA A 170 0.31 11.08 15.09
CA ALA A 170 -0.80 11.25 14.16
C ALA A 170 -0.89 10.07 13.17
N THR A 171 0.25 9.71 12.57
CA THR A 171 0.34 8.65 11.57
C THR A 171 0.09 7.28 12.17
N ALA A 172 0.65 7.02 13.36
CA ALA A 172 0.42 5.80 14.13
C ALA A 172 -1.07 5.61 14.41
N LEU A 173 -1.72 6.63 14.98
CA LEU A 173 -3.15 6.58 15.30
C LEU A 173 -4.01 6.42 14.05
N ALA A 174 -3.70 7.13 12.96
CA ALA A 174 -4.44 7.01 11.70
C ALA A 174 -4.34 5.60 11.11
N ALA A 175 -3.12 5.05 11.04
CA ALA A 175 -2.86 3.72 10.51
C ALA A 175 -3.54 2.64 11.36
N TYR A 176 -3.41 2.75 12.69
CA TYR A 176 -4.02 1.82 13.63
C TYR A 176 -5.55 1.91 13.64
N ALA A 177 -6.13 3.11 13.62
CA ALA A 177 -7.58 3.31 13.52
C ALA A 177 -8.18 2.59 12.31
N ARG A 178 -7.48 2.66 11.17
CA ARG A 178 -7.89 1.98 9.94
C ARG A 178 -7.75 0.46 10.05
N HIS A 179 -6.66 -0.02 10.67
CA HIS A 179 -6.43 -1.45 10.89
C HIS A 179 -7.45 -2.06 11.87
N ALA A 180 -7.64 -1.45 13.04
CA ALA A 180 -8.55 -1.90 14.08
C ALA A 180 -10.02 -1.59 13.77
N ARG A 181 -10.31 -0.86 12.69
CA ARG A 181 -11.67 -0.41 12.28
C ARG A 181 -12.36 0.43 13.37
N GLN A 182 -11.57 1.22 14.10
CA GLN A 182 -12.02 2.05 15.21
C GLN A 182 -11.95 3.53 14.84
N HIS A 183 -13.08 4.08 14.42
CA HIS A 183 -13.18 5.47 13.94
C HIS A 183 -12.87 6.52 15.02
N ARG A 184 -13.10 6.21 16.31
CA ARG A 184 -12.84 7.10 17.45
C ARG A 184 -11.41 7.65 17.49
N HIS A 185 -10.43 6.90 16.96
CA HIS A 185 -9.03 7.32 16.97
C HIS A 185 -8.66 8.26 15.82
N GLN A 186 -9.55 8.46 14.85
CA GLN A 186 -9.31 9.37 13.73
C GLN A 186 -9.28 10.84 14.16
N ASP A 187 -10.08 11.23 15.16
CA ASP A 187 -10.13 12.63 15.61
C ASP A 187 -8.84 13.02 16.35
N ALA A 188 -8.33 12.13 17.22
CA ALA A 188 -7.03 12.31 17.86
C ALA A 188 -5.88 12.35 16.82
N ALA A 189 -5.94 11.48 15.81
CA ALA A 189 -4.97 11.49 14.72
C ALA A 189 -4.97 12.82 13.94
N ARG A 190 -6.16 13.35 13.59
CA ARG A 190 -6.31 14.65 12.91
C ARG A 190 -5.86 15.81 13.78
N ALA A 191 -6.14 15.79 15.09
CA ALA A 191 -5.69 16.82 16.01
C ALA A 191 -4.16 16.87 16.09
N ASN A 192 -3.50 15.71 16.22
CA ASN A 192 -2.04 15.64 16.21
C ASN A 192 -1.45 16.06 14.86
N TYR A 193 -2.07 15.68 13.74
CA TYR A 193 -1.67 16.14 12.41
C TYR A 193 -1.72 17.67 12.29
N ALA A 194 -2.82 18.31 12.71
CA ALA A 194 -2.96 19.76 12.64
C ALA A 194 -1.93 20.49 13.53
N ARG A 195 -1.68 19.95 14.73
CA ARG A 195 -0.63 20.44 15.64
C ARG A 195 0.75 20.30 15.00
N ALA A 196 1.08 19.12 14.47
CA ALA A 196 2.34 18.85 13.79
C ALA A 196 2.55 19.82 12.61
N LEU A 197 1.55 20.00 11.74
CA LEU A 197 1.61 20.93 10.62
C LEU A 197 1.89 22.37 11.08
N SER A 198 1.22 22.83 12.15
CA SER A 198 1.48 24.14 12.76
C SER A 198 2.93 24.27 13.27
N ARG A 199 3.48 23.21 13.88
CA ARG A 199 4.87 23.21 14.37
C ARG A 199 5.89 23.15 13.24
N VAL A 200 5.64 22.35 12.20
CA VAL A 200 6.46 22.33 10.98
C VAL A 200 6.50 23.71 10.34
N ASN A 201 5.35 24.39 10.17
CA ASN A 201 5.33 25.74 9.61
C ASN A 201 6.16 26.74 10.44
N LYS A 202 6.18 26.61 11.77
CA LYS A 202 7.05 27.42 12.63
C LYS A 202 8.54 27.08 12.45
N ALA A 203 8.88 25.80 12.31
CA ALA A 203 10.25 25.38 12.03
C ALA A 203 10.73 25.84 10.64
N LEU A 204 9.85 25.85 9.64
CA LEU A 204 10.18 26.34 8.30
C LEU A 204 10.42 27.87 8.25
N ALA A 205 9.94 28.62 9.26
CA ALA A 205 10.12 30.07 9.33
C ALA A 205 11.52 30.51 9.82
N ASP A 206 12.28 29.65 10.50
CA ASP A 206 13.68 29.91 10.89
C ASP A 206 14.62 29.10 9.99
N PRO A 207 15.53 29.74 9.21
CA PRO A 207 16.47 29.05 8.33
C PRO A 207 17.29 27.95 9.02
N ARG A 208 17.56 28.08 10.32
CA ARG A 208 18.36 27.10 11.07
C ARG A 208 17.57 25.84 11.40
N THR A 209 16.28 25.96 11.69
CA THR A 209 15.42 24.81 12.01
C THR A 209 14.83 24.20 10.75
N ALA A 210 14.68 24.97 9.67
CA ALA A 210 14.24 24.47 8.37
C ALA A 210 15.15 23.35 7.83
N VAL A 211 16.48 23.47 8.00
CA VAL A 211 17.47 22.52 7.47
C VAL A 211 17.74 21.31 8.37
N GLN A 212 17.02 21.15 9.47
CA GLN A 212 17.20 20.03 10.40
C GLN A 212 16.61 18.72 9.85
N ASP A 213 17.20 17.59 10.22
CA ASP A 213 16.69 16.27 9.91
C ASP A 213 15.26 16.08 10.41
N GLN A 214 14.99 16.49 11.65
CA GLN A 214 13.68 16.42 12.30
C GLN A 214 12.60 17.11 11.45
N THR A 215 12.90 18.27 10.87
CA THR A 215 11.95 19.01 10.03
C THR A 215 11.61 18.26 8.75
N LEU A 216 12.62 17.70 8.06
CA LEU A 216 12.40 16.90 6.86
C LEU A 216 11.64 15.60 7.20
N VAL A 217 11.98 14.93 8.31
CA VAL A 217 11.26 13.73 8.77
C VAL A 217 9.79 14.05 9.03
N ALA A 218 9.50 15.14 9.75
CA ALA A 218 8.13 15.56 10.02
C ALA A 218 7.34 15.78 8.72
N VAL A 219 7.92 16.45 7.71
CA VAL A 219 7.29 16.64 6.39
C VAL A 219 7.00 15.29 5.71
N LEU A 220 7.97 14.37 5.71
CA LEU A 220 7.78 13.03 5.11
C LEU A 220 6.69 12.22 5.83
N VAL A 221 6.64 12.28 7.16
CA VAL A 221 5.63 11.58 7.96
C VAL A 221 4.25 12.20 7.78
N LEU A 222 4.14 13.53 7.65
CA LEU A 222 2.86 14.19 7.30
C LEU A 222 2.35 13.75 5.92
N ALA A 223 3.24 13.59 4.93
CA ALA A 223 2.87 13.00 3.65
C ALA A 223 2.32 11.57 3.80
N LEU A 224 2.93 10.74 4.67
CA LEU A 224 2.46 9.39 4.97
C LEU A 224 1.10 9.39 5.68
N PHE A 225 0.86 10.32 6.60
CA PHE A 225 -0.44 10.51 7.24
C PHE A 225 -1.52 10.77 6.20
N GLU A 226 -1.29 11.73 5.31
CA GLU A 226 -2.25 12.11 4.27
C GLU A 226 -2.53 10.96 3.32
N ALA A 227 -1.47 10.25 2.91
CA ALA A 227 -1.57 9.03 2.14
C ALA A 227 -2.41 7.94 2.82
N THR A 228 -2.51 7.95 4.14
CA THR A 228 -3.24 6.93 4.90
C THR A 228 -4.71 7.31 5.07
N VAL A 229 -4.97 8.60 5.31
CA VAL A 229 -6.30 9.13 5.67
C VAL A 229 -7.09 9.61 4.46
N PHE A 230 -6.44 10.25 3.48
CA PHE A 230 -7.10 10.97 2.39
C PHE A 230 -7.12 10.19 1.05
N GLN A 231 -7.17 8.85 1.11
CA GLN A 231 -7.02 7.99 -0.07
C GLN A 231 -8.16 8.06 -1.10
N ASP A 232 -9.32 8.67 -0.82
CA ASP A 232 -10.36 9.04 -1.79
C ASP A 232 -11.63 9.48 -1.03
N SER A 233 -11.89 10.78 -0.92
CA SER A 233 -13.23 11.28 -0.65
C SER A 233 -14.06 11.23 -1.94
N GLY A 234 -14.38 10.03 -2.44
CA GLY A 234 -15.55 9.68 -3.26
C GLY A 234 -16.15 10.66 -4.30
N SER A 235 -15.42 11.65 -4.79
CA SER A 235 -15.91 12.70 -5.68
C SER A 235 -15.24 12.55 -7.03
N SER A 236 -15.90 11.77 -7.88
CA SER A 236 -16.22 12.00 -9.30
C SER A 236 -15.48 13.06 -10.15
N SER A 237 -14.21 13.40 -9.92
CA SER A 237 -13.39 14.13 -10.89
C SER A 237 -12.37 13.18 -11.51
N SER A 238 -12.53 12.95 -12.81
CA SER A 238 -11.71 12.09 -13.66
C SER A 238 -10.32 12.68 -13.96
N SER A 239 -9.59 13.12 -12.95
CA SER A 239 -8.15 13.30 -13.08
C SER A 239 -7.47 12.31 -12.15
N SER A 240 -6.61 11.47 -12.71
CA SER A 240 -5.61 10.67 -12.01
C SER A 240 -4.55 11.58 -11.33
N SER A 241 -5.01 12.62 -10.65
CA SER A 241 -4.19 13.52 -9.86
C SER A 241 -3.98 12.86 -8.52
N ALA A 242 -2.73 12.53 -8.20
CA ALA A 242 -2.33 12.27 -6.82
C ALA A 242 -2.96 13.35 -5.91
N PRO A 243 -3.39 13.01 -4.67
CA PRO A 243 -3.96 14.00 -3.76
C PRO A 243 -3.07 15.24 -3.72
N ALA A 244 -3.61 16.42 -4.04
CA ALA A 244 -2.82 17.64 -4.19
C ALA A 244 -1.91 17.93 -2.97
N SER A 245 -2.34 17.45 -1.80
CA SER A 245 -1.62 17.55 -0.53
C SER A 245 -0.33 16.70 -0.49
N TRP A 246 -0.35 15.45 -0.96
CA TRP A 246 0.86 14.61 -1.08
C TRP A 246 1.90 15.29 -1.98
N VAL A 247 1.44 15.82 -3.11
CA VAL A 247 2.32 16.47 -4.10
C VAL A 247 2.99 17.70 -3.49
N ALA A 248 2.26 18.48 -2.69
CA ALA A 248 2.83 19.62 -1.97
C ALA A 248 3.95 19.21 -1.01
N HIS A 249 3.77 18.15 -0.20
CA HIS A 249 4.84 17.65 0.67
C HIS A 249 6.05 17.13 -0.11
N THR A 250 5.81 16.49 -1.25
CA THR A 250 6.91 16.02 -2.12
C THR A 250 7.75 17.19 -2.63
N TRP A 251 7.10 18.28 -3.06
CA TRP A 251 7.81 19.48 -3.49
C TRP A 251 8.47 20.24 -2.33
N GLY A 252 7.82 20.32 -1.17
CA GLY A 252 8.42 20.88 0.04
C GLY A 252 9.68 20.12 0.43
N ALA A 253 9.64 18.79 0.42
CA ALA A 253 10.80 17.94 0.67
C ALA A 253 11.92 18.17 -0.35
N MET A 254 11.61 18.34 -1.63
CA MET A 254 12.59 18.70 -2.67
C MET A 254 13.31 20.02 -2.34
N GLN A 255 12.56 21.06 -1.99
CA GLN A 255 13.14 22.36 -1.62
C GLN A 255 14.00 22.25 -0.37
N LEU A 256 13.56 21.48 0.63
CA LEU A 256 14.35 21.22 1.84
C LEU A 256 15.65 20.48 1.53
N LEU A 257 15.63 19.47 0.66
CA LEU A 257 16.87 18.79 0.24
C LEU A 257 17.86 19.76 -0.39
N MET A 258 17.38 20.62 -1.30
CA MET A 258 18.21 21.61 -1.97
C MET A 258 18.74 22.65 -0.99
N LEU A 259 17.93 23.10 -0.03
CA LEU A 259 18.32 24.06 1.01
C LEU A 259 19.34 23.49 2.00
N ARG A 260 19.21 22.20 2.34
CA ARG A 260 20.13 21.49 3.24
C ARG A 260 21.53 21.31 2.64
N GLY A 261 21.63 21.29 1.31
CA GLY A 261 22.90 21.24 0.59
C GLY A 261 23.64 19.89 0.68
N PRO A 262 24.80 19.79 0.00
CA PRO A 262 25.58 18.55 -0.08
C PRO A 262 26.31 18.19 1.23
N ASP A 263 26.68 19.18 2.05
CA ASP A 263 27.59 19.00 3.20
C ASP A 263 27.02 18.04 4.26
N GLN A 264 25.70 18.05 4.43
CA GLN A 264 25.03 17.14 5.38
C GLN A 264 25.09 15.67 4.93
N LEU A 265 25.12 15.42 3.61
CA LEU A 265 25.21 14.05 3.06
C LEU A 265 26.60 13.45 3.25
N ALA A 266 27.63 14.29 3.21
CA ALA A 266 29.00 13.88 3.50
C ALA A 266 29.15 13.49 4.99
N SER A 267 28.51 14.24 5.89
CA SER A 267 28.71 14.14 7.33
C SER A 267 27.78 13.16 8.06
N SER A 268 26.59 12.86 7.53
CA SER A 268 25.57 12.07 8.26
C SER A 268 25.02 10.88 7.45
N PRO A 269 25.14 9.64 7.96
CA PRO A 269 24.47 8.48 7.38
C PRO A 269 22.95 8.62 7.31
N VAL A 270 22.34 9.26 8.33
CA VAL A 270 20.90 9.52 8.38
C VAL A 270 20.49 10.50 7.29
N ALA A 271 21.29 11.55 7.04
CA ALA A 271 21.02 12.49 5.95
C ALA A 271 21.01 11.79 4.59
N ARG A 272 21.90 10.81 4.36
CA ARG A 272 21.88 9.98 3.13
C ARG A 272 20.60 9.15 3.01
N GLN A 273 20.12 8.55 4.10
CA GLN A 273 18.85 7.81 4.11
C GLN A 273 17.65 8.73 3.83
N LEU A 274 17.64 9.93 4.42
CA LEU A 274 16.59 10.93 4.18
C LEU A 274 16.60 11.43 2.73
N PHE A 275 17.78 11.70 2.17
CA PHE A 275 17.92 12.04 0.76
C PHE A 275 17.40 10.92 -0.14
N ALA A 276 17.83 9.67 0.08
CA ALA A 276 17.39 8.53 -0.71
C ALA A 276 15.86 8.35 -0.64
N HIS A 277 15.26 8.53 0.54
CA HIS A 277 13.81 8.48 0.69
C HIS A 277 13.10 9.61 -0.07
N ALA A 278 13.46 10.86 0.19
CA ALA A 278 12.81 12.01 -0.43
C ALA A 278 13.02 12.03 -1.95
N SER A 279 14.23 11.73 -2.43
CA SER A 279 14.57 11.59 -3.85
C SER A 279 13.70 10.55 -4.55
N ASN A 280 13.52 9.36 -3.93
CA ASN A 280 12.63 8.33 -4.45
C ASN A 280 11.17 8.78 -4.51
N ASN A 281 10.67 9.50 -3.49
CA ASN A 281 9.31 10.03 -3.50
C ASN A 281 9.10 11.07 -4.62
N ILE A 282 10.08 11.95 -4.85
CA ILE A 282 10.05 12.94 -5.94
C ILE A 282 9.97 12.24 -7.29
N LYS A 283 10.88 11.28 -7.56
CA LYS A 283 10.93 10.53 -8.82
C LYS A 283 9.65 9.72 -9.03
N ALA A 284 9.20 9.00 -8.01
CA ALA A 284 7.96 8.22 -8.07
C ALA A 284 6.73 9.12 -8.33
N SER A 285 6.63 10.29 -7.70
CA SER A 285 5.56 11.26 -7.94
C SER A 285 5.58 11.79 -9.38
N CYS A 286 6.76 12.09 -9.93
CA CYS A 286 6.90 12.53 -11.32
C CYS A 286 6.49 11.42 -12.30
N ILE A 287 6.92 10.18 -12.07
CA ILE A 287 6.51 9.01 -12.86
C ILE A 287 4.99 8.79 -12.78
N GLN A 288 4.38 8.87 -11.59
CA GLN A 288 2.94 8.68 -11.43
C GLN A 288 2.13 9.75 -12.18
N ARG A 289 2.59 10.99 -12.16
CA ARG A 289 1.93 12.12 -12.84
C ARG A 289 2.31 12.25 -14.31
N SER A 290 3.24 11.42 -14.79
CA SER A 290 3.85 11.56 -16.13
C SER A 290 4.31 13.00 -16.35
N ALA A 291 5.10 13.50 -15.41
CA ALA A 291 5.67 14.84 -15.42
C ALA A 291 7.20 14.73 -15.39
N PRO A 292 7.93 15.68 -15.99
CA PRO A 292 9.39 15.67 -15.92
C PRO A 292 9.86 15.90 -14.49
N ILE A 293 11.02 15.34 -14.15
CA ILE A 293 11.71 15.67 -12.91
C ILE A 293 12.21 17.11 -13.03
N PRO A 294 11.98 18.00 -12.04
CA PRO A 294 12.44 19.38 -12.14
C PRO A 294 13.95 19.48 -12.32
N GLN A 295 14.37 20.28 -13.30
CA GLN A 295 15.78 20.47 -13.64
C GLN A 295 16.67 20.88 -12.45
N PRO A 296 16.26 21.81 -11.55
CA PRO A 296 17.08 22.16 -10.38
C PRO A 296 17.36 20.97 -9.46
N PHE A 297 16.42 20.03 -9.38
CA PHE A 297 16.61 18.81 -8.58
C PHE A 297 17.51 17.79 -9.29
N LEU A 298 17.42 17.66 -10.62
CA LEU A 298 18.31 16.79 -11.39
C LEU A 298 19.77 17.23 -11.27
N GLU A 299 20.03 18.54 -11.36
CA GLU A 299 21.36 19.11 -11.17
C GLU A 299 21.89 18.86 -9.75
N PHE A 300 21.02 19.00 -8.74
CA PHE A 300 21.37 18.69 -7.36
C PHE A 300 21.65 17.19 -7.15
N ASP A 301 20.79 16.30 -7.65
CA ASP A 301 20.93 14.83 -7.57
C ASP A 301 22.25 14.37 -8.24
N GLY A 302 22.59 14.94 -9.38
CA GLY A 302 23.87 14.69 -10.07
C GLY A 302 25.09 15.11 -9.24
N ARG A 303 25.04 16.29 -8.60
CA ARG A 303 26.14 16.80 -7.76
C ARG A 303 26.38 15.96 -6.51
N VAL A 304 25.32 15.40 -5.91
CA VAL A 304 25.44 14.65 -4.65
C VAL A 304 25.62 13.15 -4.86
N ARG A 305 25.54 12.67 -6.10
CA ARG A 305 25.63 11.23 -6.44
C ARG A 305 26.85 10.55 -5.84
N GLY A 306 28.05 11.16 -5.95
CA GLY A 306 29.29 10.61 -5.40
C GLY A 306 29.38 10.61 -3.86
N LEU A 307 28.40 11.23 -3.17
CA LEU A 307 28.29 11.22 -1.71
C LEU A 307 27.34 10.13 -1.22
N LEU A 308 26.62 9.45 -2.12
CA LEU A 308 25.72 8.36 -1.79
C LEU A 308 26.49 7.05 -1.64
N ASN A 309 25.88 6.08 -0.96
CA ASN A 309 26.48 4.77 -0.81
C ASN A 309 26.25 3.97 -2.11
N ASP A 310 27.30 3.65 -2.85
CA ASP A 310 27.22 2.84 -4.08
C ASP A 310 26.65 1.43 -3.84
N HIS A 311 26.70 0.94 -2.60
CA HIS A 311 26.07 -0.32 -2.20
C HIS A 311 24.56 -0.18 -1.94
N ASP A 312 24.01 1.02 -1.85
CA ASP A 312 22.56 1.22 -1.71
C ASP A 312 21.88 0.87 -3.05
N PRO A 313 21.00 -0.14 -3.08
CA PRO A 313 20.29 -0.54 -4.29
C PRO A 313 19.46 0.59 -4.94
N ALA A 314 19.13 1.65 -4.20
CA ALA A 314 18.44 2.81 -4.72
C ALA A 314 19.29 3.63 -5.71
N VAL A 315 20.62 3.59 -5.60
CA VAL A 315 21.55 4.37 -6.44
C VAL A 315 21.52 3.91 -7.91
N PRO A 316 21.80 2.64 -8.26
CA PRO A 316 21.75 2.21 -9.65
C PRO A 316 20.32 2.27 -10.23
N LEU A 317 19.30 2.07 -9.40
CA LEU A 317 17.90 2.18 -9.81
C LEU A 317 17.50 3.63 -10.14
N ALA A 318 18.15 4.63 -9.53
CA ALA A 318 17.84 6.04 -9.75
C ALA A 318 18.02 6.47 -11.21
N ASP A 319 19.05 5.96 -11.90
CA ASP A 319 19.32 6.30 -13.31
C ASP A 319 18.26 5.73 -14.24
N LEU A 320 17.84 4.47 -14.02
CA LEU A 320 16.75 3.85 -14.75
C LEU A 320 15.44 4.60 -14.52
N LEU A 321 15.16 5.00 -13.27
CA LEU A 321 14.00 5.82 -12.92
C LEU A 321 14.00 7.17 -13.65
N HIS A 322 15.15 7.82 -13.79
CA HIS A 322 15.27 9.08 -14.52
C HIS A 322 14.89 8.93 -15.99
N LYS A 323 15.48 7.95 -16.67
CA LYS A 323 15.22 7.69 -18.10
C LYS A 323 13.74 7.38 -18.34
N VAL A 324 13.17 6.49 -17.53
CA VAL A 324 11.75 6.13 -17.61
C VAL A 324 10.84 7.33 -17.33
N CYS A 325 11.18 8.17 -16.35
CA CYS A 325 10.41 9.37 -16.04
C CYS A 325 10.41 10.37 -17.21
N ALA A 326 11.56 10.58 -17.85
CA ALA A 326 11.70 11.46 -19.01
C ALA A 326 10.87 10.96 -20.21
N ILE A 327 10.98 9.68 -20.54
CA ILE A 327 10.16 9.03 -21.58
C ILE A 327 8.67 9.18 -21.27
N LYS A 328 8.28 8.93 -20.03
CA LYS A 328 6.87 9.00 -19.61
C LYS A 328 6.30 10.41 -19.66
N ALA A 329 7.09 11.42 -19.30
CA ALA A 329 6.68 12.82 -19.41
C ALA A 329 6.44 13.21 -20.88
N ARG A 330 7.41 12.90 -21.76
CA ARG A 330 7.31 13.18 -23.20
C ARG A 330 6.14 12.45 -23.86
N ALA A 331 5.95 11.17 -23.53
CA ALA A 331 4.83 10.37 -24.04
C ALA A 331 3.44 10.93 -23.67
N ARG A 332 3.33 11.77 -22.62
CA ARG A 332 2.08 12.44 -22.25
C ARG A 332 1.86 13.76 -22.99
N GLU A 333 2.93 14.48 -23.30
CA GLU A 333 2.88 15.77 -24.02
C GLU A 333 2.78 15.58 -25.53
N GLU A 334 3.41 14.55 -26.07
CA GLU A 334 3.37 14.20 -27.49
C GLU A 334 2.01 13.57 -27.85
N GLN A 335 1.17 14.32 -28.58
CA GLN A 335 -0.13 13.84 -29.06
C GLN A 335 0.01 12.72 -30.11
N GLU A 336 1.14 12.70 -30.82
CA GLU A 336 1.54 11.64 -31.74
C GLU A 336 2.97 11.23 -31.41
N ARG A 337 3.20 9.93 -31.23
CA ARG A 337 4.48 9.43 -30.71
C ARG A 337 5.51 9.32 -31.83
N SER A 338 6.69 9.86 -31.60
CA SER A 338 7.80 9.72 -32.53
C SER A 338 8.41 8.31 -32.49
N MET A 339 8.87 7.80 -33.64
CA MET A 339 9.66 6.57 -33.71
C MET A 339 10.90 6.64 -32.79
N VAL A 340 11.49 7.84 -32.67
CA VAL A 340 12.64 8.11 -31.79
C VAL A 340 12.30 7.79 -30.34
N LEU A 341 11.15 8.24 -29.83
CA LEU A 341 10.72 7.96 -28.46
C LEU A 341 10.50 6.46 -28.21
N LEU A 342 9.96 5.73 -29.19
CA LEU A 342 9.78 4.29 -29.09
C LEU A 342 11.11 3.52 -29.08
N LEU A 343 12.06 3.92 -29.93
CA LEU A 343 13.39 3.31 -29.96
C LEU A 343 14.15 3.60 -28.66
N GLU A 344 14.01 4.81 -28.11
CA GLU A 344 14.55 5.16 -26.79
C GLU A 344 13.91 4.31 -25.68
N ALA A 345 12.60 4.10 -25.72
CA ALA A 345 11.90 3.22 -24.77
C ALA A 345 12.36 1.76 -24.85
N LEU A 346 12.59 1.24 -26.06
CA LEU A 346 13.17 -0.08 -26.29
C LEU A 346 14.58 -0.18 -25.70
N GLN A 347 15.43 0.82 -25.96
CA GLN A 347 16.80 0.86 -25.44
C GLN A 347 16.80 0.83 -23.92
N VAL A 348 15.94 1.63 -23.27
CA VAL A 348 15.84 1.65 -21.82
C VAL A 348 15.30 0.33 -21.26
N ASP A 349 14.34 -0.33 -21.92
CA ASP A 349 13.90 -1.67 -21.47
C ASP A 349 15.04 -2.70 -21.55
N GLN A 350 15.84 -2.65 -22.61
CA GLN A 350 17.01 -3.53 -22.76
C GLN A 350 18.07 -3.27 -21.68
N GLU A 351 18.29 -2.00 -21.29
CA GLU A 351 19.14 -1.68 -20.14
C GLU A 351 18.57 -2.25 -18.83
N ILE A 352 17.25 -2.19 -18.63
CA ILE A 352 16.60 -2.78 -17.46
C ILE A 352 16.75 -4.30 -17.47
N ILE A 353 16.61 -4.96 -18.62
CA ILE A 353 16.86 -6.41 -18.75
C ILE A 353 18.30 -6.74 -18.36
N ALA A 354 19.28 -6.02 -18.89
CA ALA A 354 20.69 -6.22 -18.55
C ALA A 354 20.94 -6.05 -17.04
N PHE A 355 20.29 -5.06 -16.41
CA PHE A 355 20.31 -4.88 -14.96
C PHE A 355 19.64 -6.05 -14.21
N CYS A 356 18.57 -6.62 -14.75
CA CYS A 356 17.89 -7.77 -14.16
C CYS A 356 18.70 -9.07 -14.27
N ASP A 357 19.46 -9.24 -15.35
CA ASP A 357 20.29 -10.41 -15.61
C ASP A 357 21.60 -10.39 -14.80
N ALA A 358 22.13 -9.19 -14.53
CA ALA A 358 23.34 -8.99 -13.74
C ALA A 358 23.13 -7.95 -12.61
N PRO A 359 22.24 -8.23 -11.63
CA PRO A 359 21.99 -7.29 -10.56
C PRO A 359 23.20 -7.17 -9.62
N PRO A 360 23.44 -5.99 -9.04
CA PRO A 360 24.41 -5.83 -7.96
C PRO A 360 24.18 -6.86 -6.84
N PRO A 361 25.22 -7.29 -6.09
CA PRO A 361 25.07 -8.28 -5.01
C PRO A 361 24.00 -7.90 -3.96
N THR A 362 23.83 -6.60 -3.71
CA THR A 362 22.85 -6.03 -2.77
C THR A 362 21.40 -6.17 -3.25
N LEU A 363 21.20 -6.50 -4.54
CA LEU A 363 19.90 -6.77 -5.16
C LEU A 363 19.68 -8.25 -5.49
N SER A 364 20.60 -9.13 -5.12
CA SER A 364 20.52 -10.55 -5.43
C SER A 364 19.25 -11.21 -4.88
N PHE A 365 18.65 -12.09 -5.68
CA PHE A 365 17.51 -12.92 -5.30
C PHE A 365 17.71 -14.33 -5.85
N THR A 366 17.05 -15.31 -5.25
CA THR A 366 17.11 -16.69 -5.74
C THR A 366 15.88 -17.00 -6.57
N ARG A 367 16.09 -17.61 -7.74
CA ARG A 367 15.03 -18.14 -8.59
C ARG A 367 14.93 -19.64 -8.38
N GLU A 368 13.80 -20.12 -7.88
CA GLU A 368 13.57 -21.56 -7.73
C GLU A 368 13.35 -22.22 -9.11
N PRO A 369 13.79 -23.48 -9.29
CA PRO A 369 13.63 -24.18 -10.56
C PRO A 369 12.16 -24.36 -10.97
N PHE A 370 11.91 -24.32 -12.28
CA PHE A 370 10.61 -24.45 -12.98
C PHE A 370 9.71 -25.63 -12.53
N LEU A 371 10.23 -26.61 -11.79
CA LEU A 371 9.49 -27.79 -11.35
C LEU A 371 9.08 -27.77 -9.87
N GLN A 372 9.59 -26.83 -9.08
CA GLN A 372 9.35 -26.77 -7.64
C GLN A 372 8.33 -25.70 -7.22
N GLY A 373 7.98 -24.78 -8.13
CA GLY A 373 6.98 -23.75 -7.86
C GLY A 373 5.54 -24.28 -7.81
N PRO A 374 4.66 -23.65 -7.00
CA PRO A 374 3.24 -23.98 -6.96
C PRO A 374 2.57 -23.84 -8.34
N ALA A 375 1.51 -24.62 -8.59
CA ALA A 375 0.80 -24.63 -9.88
C ALA A 375 0.18 -23.27 -10.27
N TRP A 376 0.05 -22.35 -9.31
CA TRP A 376 -0.50 -21.01 -9.51
C TRP A 376 0.56 -19.95 -9.86
N THR A 377 1.85 -20.26 -9.82
CA THR A 377 2.89 -19.30 -10.24
C THR A 377 3.12 -19.35 -11.74
N TYR A 378 3.48 -18.20 -12.32
CA TYR A 378 3.76 -18.10 -13.75
C TYR A 378 4.94 -18.97 -14.12
N GLN A 379 4.73 -19.85 -15.10
CA GLN A 379 5.72 -20.83 -15.51
C GLN A 379 6.30 -21.60 -14.31
N ARG A 380 5.56 -21.76 -13.20
CA ARG A 380 6.07 -22.39 -11.97
C ARG A 380 7.38 -21.79 -11.42
N ILE A 381 7.66 -20.52 -11.72
CA ILE A 381 8.84 -19.79 -11.23
C ILE A 381 8.50 -19.15 -9.89
N VAL A 382 9.39 -19.27 -8.91
CA VAL A 382 9.31 -18.55 -7.63
C VAL A 382 10.56 -17.73 -7.44
N HIS A 383 10.39 -16.45 -7.09
CA HIS A 383 11.49 -15.59 -6.68
C HIS A 383 11.47 -15.44 -5.15
N THR A 384 12.60 -15.76 -4.53
CA THR A 384 12.79 -15.65 -3.08
C THR A 384 13.76 -14.51 -2.79
N TYR A 385 13.33 -13.60 -1.92
CA TYR A 385 14.04 -12.39 -1.57
C TYR A 385 14.52 -12.45 -0.13
N ALA A 386 15.69 -11.87 0.15
CA ALA A 386 16.24 -11.77 1.51
C ALA A 386 15.40 -10.88 2.44
N SER A 387 14.61 -9.95 1.88
CA SER A 387 13.72 -9.08 2.66
C SER A 387 12.50 -8.64 1.85
N LEU A 388 11.44 -8.24 2.55
CA LEU A 388 10.27 -7.60 1.94
C LEU A 388 10.64 -6.28 1.24
N ARG A 389 11.66 -5.56 1.74
CA ARG A 389 12.17 -4.32 1.12
C ARG A 389 12.72 -4.60 -0.27
N LEU A 390 13.52 -5.66 -0.39
CA LEU A 390 14.09 -6.08 -1.67
C LEU A 390 13.02 -6.53 -2.66
N CYS A 391 12.00 -7.26 -2.20
CA CYS A 391 10.84 -7.61 -3.02
C CYS A 391 10.15 -6.36 -3.59
N LYS A 392 9.92 -5.32 -2.77
CA LYS A 392 9.32 -4.06 -3.23
C LYS A 392 10.18 -3.32 -4.26
N LEU A 393 11.51 -3.34 -4.13
CA LEU A 393 12.42 -2.76 -5.11
C LEU A 393 12.32 -3.46 -6.46
N TRP A 394 12.34 -4.80 -6.47
CA TRP A 394 12.16 -5.58 -7.70
C TRP A 394 10.78 -5.40 -8.33
N ASN A 395 9.74 -5.20 -7.51
CA ASN A 395 8.42 -4.84 -8.03
C ASN A 395 8.40 -3.44 -8.65
N ALA A 396 9.16 -2.48 -8.10
CA ALA A 396 9.33 -1.18 -8.74
C ALA A 396 10.01 -1.31 -10.11
N VAL A 397 11.07 -2.11 -10.24
CA VAL A 397 11.74 -2.39 -11.53
C VAL A 397 10.75 -2.97 -12.54
N ARG A 398 9.94 -3.97 -12.15
CA ARG A 398 8.90 -4.54 -13.03
C ARG A 398 7.85 -3.51 -13.45
N LEU A 399 7.44 -2.62 -12.56
CA LEU A 399 6.50 -1.54 -12.90
C LEU A 399 7.08 -0.57 -13.93
N LEU A 400 8.40 -0.30 -13.89
CA LEU A 400 9.06 0.49 -14.93
C LEU A 400 9.00 -0.21 -16.28
N ARG A 401 9.30 -1.50 -16.33
CA ARG A 401 9.23 -2.30 -17.56
C ARG A 401 7.82 -2.37 -18.12
N ILE A 402 6.82 -2.66 -17.28
CA ILE A 402 5.41 -2.70 -17.71
C ILE A 402 5.00 -1.38 -18.38
N PHE A 403 5.45 -0.23 -17.85
CA PHE A 403 5.20 1.06 -18.50
C PHE A 403 5.84 1.15 -19.89
N LEU A 404 7.13 0.82 -20.03
CA LEU A 404 7.83 0.86 -21.31
C LEU A 404 7.20 -0.12 -22.32
N LEU A 405 6.90 -1.34 -21.89
CA LEU A 405 6.28 -2.36 -22.73
C LEU A 405 4.85 -1.97 -23.14
N SER A 406 4.09 -1.29 -22.28
CA SER A 406 2.79 -0.72 -22.67
C SER A 406 2.94 0.37 -23.72
N LEU A 407 3.92 1.27 -23.56
CA LEU A 407 4.26 2.29 -24.56
C LEU A 407 4.66 1.65 -25.91
N LEU A 408 5.38 0.52 -25.89
CA LEU A 408 5.76 -0.23 -27.10
C LEU A 408 4.62 -1.08 -27.68
N GLY A 409 3.65 -1.50 -26.88
CA GLY A 409 2.60 -2.46 -27.27
C GLY A 409 1.27 -1.80 -27.65
N ASP A 410 0.70 -1.02 -26.72
CA ASP A 410 -0.60 -0.35 -26.88
C ASP A 410 -0.47 0.96 -27.69
N ASP A 411 0.72 1.54 -27.62
CA ASP A 411 1.18 2.78 -28.23
C ASP A 411 1.06 3.02 -29.73
N ILE A 412 1.36 1.95 -30.45
CA ILE A 412 1.82 2.06 -31.84
C ILE A 412 0.73 2.59 -32.77
N ALA A 413 -0.55 2.45 -32.39
CA ALA A 413 -1.67 2.99 -33.15
C ALA A 413 -1.68 4.53 -33.24
N HIS A 414 -0.94 5.23 -32.37
CA HIS A 414 -0.86 6.70 -32.31
C HIS A 414 0.51 7.25 -32.81
N CYS A 415 1.31 6.43 -33.51
CA CYS A 415 2.58 6.88 -34.06
C CYS A 415 2.39 7.55 -35.43
N ARG A 416 3.09 8.66 -35.66
CA ARG A 416 3.32 9.15 -37.03
C ARG A 416 4.24 8.16 -37.72
N VAL A 417 3.71 7.52 -38.74
CA VAL A 417 4.49 6.71 -39.66
C VAL A 417 4.55 7.52 -40.95
N ASP A 418 5.74 7.93 -41.36
CA ASP A 418 5.91 8.29 -42.76
C ASP A 418 5.81 6.96 -43.50
N GLU A 419 4.76 6.75 -44.30
CA GLU A 419 4.33 5.46 -44.88
C GLU A 419 5.43 4.75 -45.69
N THR A 420 6.43 4.21 -44.99
CA THR A 420 7.56 3.47 -45.53
C THR A 420 7.50 2.04 -44.98
N ILE A 421 7.83 1.08 -45.85
CA ILE A 421 7.78 -0.35 -45.51
C ILE A 421 8.72 -0.67 -44.33
N ALA A 422 9.84 0.05 -44.21
CA ALA A 422 10.81 -0.11 -43.12
C ALA A 422 10.25 0.27 -41.75
N GLU A 423 9.49 1.37 -41.65
CA GLU A 423 8.87 1.79 -40.40
C GLU A 423 7.74 0.84 -39.98
N SER A 424 6.95 0.35 -40.94
CA SER A 424 5.90 -0.65 -40.68
C SER A 424 6.46 -1.96 -40.10
N HIS A 425 7.53 -2.50 -40.68
CA HIS A 425 8.20 -3.71 -40.16
C HIS A 425 8.78 -3.48 -38.76
N THR A 426 9.38 -2.30 -38.52
CA THR A 426 9.92 -1.91 -37.23
C THR A 426 8.84 -1.87 -36.15
N LEU A 427 7.70 -1.23 -36.42
CA LEU A 427 6.56 -1.16 -35.49
C LEU A 427 5.97 -2.54 -35.20
N SER A 428 5.89 -3.43 -36.19
CA SER A 428 5.48 -4.81 -35.96
C SER A 428 6.46 -5.56 -35.05
N GLY A 429 7.76 -5.34 -35.24
CA GLY A 429 8.81 -5.91 -34.37
C GLY A 429 8.69 -5.42 -32.92
N LEU A 430 8.42 -4.13 -32.71
CA LEU A 430 8.23 -3.55 -31.37
C LEU A 430 7.00 -4.12 -30.65
N LYS A 431 5.88 -4.28 -31.36
CA LYS A 431 4.66 -4.93 -30.83
C LYS A 431 4.94 -6.35 -30.36
N GLU A 432 5.64 -7.13 -31.20
CA GLU A 432 5.96 -8.51 -30.88
C GLU A 432 6.93 -8.61 -29.70
N TYR A 433 7.92 -7.72 -29.64
CA TYR A 433 8.81 -7.58 -28.49
C TYR A 433 8.03 -7.30 -27.20
N ALA A 434 7.15 -6.29 -27.21
CA ALA A 434 6.33 -5.91 -26.06
C ALA A 434 5.47 -7.08 -25.59
N ARG A 435 4.79 -7.75 -26.51
CA ARG A 435 3.92 -8.91 -26.21
C ARG A 435 4.70 -10.06 -25.58
N LYS A 436 5.90 -10.34 -26.07
CA LYS A 436 6.77 -11.41 -25.55
C LYS A 436 7.19 -11.14 -24.10
N HIS A 437 7.65 -9.92 -23.80
CA HIS A 437 8.21 -9.59 -22.48
C HIS A 437 7.15 -9.19 -21.44
N MET A 438 5.99 -8.67 -21.85
CA MET A 438 4.92 -8.27 -20.91
C MET A 438 4.43 -9.44 -20.03
N ALA A 439 4.39 -10.66 -20.58
CA ALA A 439 3.94 -11.83 -19.84
C ALA A 439 4.89 -12.20 -18.68
N GLU A 440 6.19 -11.99 -18.86
CA GLU A 440 7.21 -12.30 -17.85
C GLU A 440 7.10 -11.33 -16.65
N ASP A 441 6.96 -10.03 -16.89
CA ASP A 441 6.95 -9.03 -15.80
C ASP A 441 5.63 -8.97 -15.04
N VAL A 442 4.49 -9.14 -15.72
CA VAL A 442 3.16 -9.08 -15.09
C VAL A 442 2.91 -10.28 -14.18
N LEU A 443 3.45 -11.45 -14.53
CA LEU A 443 3.04 -12.72 -13.92
C LEU A 443 4.07 -13.30 -12.92
N VAL A 444 5.30 -12.76 -12.88
CA VAL A 444 6.36 -13.16 -11.92
C VAL A 444 6.27 -12.41 -10.57
N GLY A 445 5.27 -11.54 -10.39
CA GLY A 445 5.15 -10.60 -9.26
C GLY A 445 4.85 -11.16 -7.85
N TRP A 446 4.90 -12.48 -7.63
CA TRP A 446 4.59 -13.08 -6.32
C TRP A 446 5.83 -13.68 -5.66
N ALA A 447 6.15 -13.17 -4.47
CA ALA A 447 7.28 -13.58 -3.64
C ALA A 447 6.82 -14.38 -2.41
N VAL A 448 7.55 -15.43 -2.06
CA VAL A 448 7.47 -16.06 -0.74
C VAL A 448 8.63 -15.51 0.10
N PRO A 449 8.40 -14.73 1.17
CA PRO A 449 9.49 -14.34 2.05
C PRO A 449 10.03 -15.59 2.76
N ARG A 450 11.35 -15.76 2.74
CA ARG A 450 12.04 -16.80 3.51
C ARG A 450 11.98 -16.40 4.99
N VAL A 451 11.05 -16.97 5.75
CA VAL A 451 11.10 -16.87 7.22
C VAL A 451 12.22 -17.80 7.67
N ALA A 452 13.32 -17.24 8.20
CA ALA A 452 14.39 -18.04 8.81
C ALA A 452 13.82 -18.87 9.96
N ALA A 453 14.19 -20.14 9.99
CA ALA A 453 13.53 -21.24 10.71
C ALA A 453 13.44 -21.07 12.24
N GLY A 454 12.34 -21.57 12.80
CA GLY A 454 12.21 -21.73 14.26
C GLY A 454 10.82 -22.01 14.82
N TYR A 455 9.77 -22.20 14.03
CA TYR A 455 8.48 -22.69 14.55
C TYR A 455 7.82 -23.64 13.56
N SER A 456 7.56 -24.87 14.00
CA SER A 456 6.72 -25.84 13.31
C SER A 456 5.33 -25.23 13.06
N GLY A 457 4.91 -25.25 11.79
CA GLY A 457 3.52 -25.21 11.35
C GLY A 457 2.57 -24.27 12.09
N ALA A 458 2.56 -22.99 11.72
CA ALA A 458 1.38 -22.16 11.89
C ALA A 458 1.27 -21.19 10.70
N GLU A 459 0.38 -21.52 9.77
CA GLU A 459 -0.08 -20.64 8.72
C GLU A 459 -0.72 -19.39 9.34
N TYR A 460 -0.03 -18.26 9.35
CA TYR A 460 -0.67 -16.97 9.55
C TYR A 460 -1.28 -16.50 8.24
N GLY A 461 -2.40 -17.12 7.88
CA GLY A 461 -3.42 -16.46 7.09
C GLY A 461 -4.01 -15.34 7.93
N VAL A 462 -3.91 -14.10 7.45
CA VAL A 462 -4.69 -12.98 7.97
C VAL A 462 -6.17 -13.33 7.75
N SER A 463 -6.79 -13.96 8.75
CA SER A 463 -8.22 -14.24 8.77
C SER A 463 -8.91 -13.10 9.52
N ALA A 464 -9.75 -12.37 8.79
CA ALA A 464 -10.77 -11.53 9.39
C ALA A 464 -11.72 -12.44 10.20
N GLY A 465 -11.96 -12.06 11.46
CA GLY A 465 -12.67 -12.87 12.44
C GLY A 465 -14.08 -13.31 12.04
N CYS A 466 -14.44 -14.49 12.52
CA CYS A 466 -15.81 -14.81 12.89
C CYS A 466 -15.75 -15.92 13.96
N GLU A 467 -16.36 -15.64 15.11
CA GLU A 467 -16.36 -16.45 16.33
C GLU A 467 -16.85 -17.88 16.11
N SER A 468 -16.17 -18.85 16.73
CA SER A 468 -16.60 -20.25 16.83
C SER A 468 -17.47 -20.43 18.07
N VAL A 469 -18.75 -20.77 17.88
CA VAL A 469 -19.61 -21.32 18.92
C VAL A 469 -19.32 -22.83 19.07
N ARG A 470 -19.02 -23.25 20.30
CA ARG A 470 -18.82 -24.63 20.77
C ARG A 470 -20.05 -25.54 20.56
N ALA A 471 -19.80 -26.79 20.18
CA ALA A 471 -20.57 -27.99 20.58
C ALA A 471 -19.65 -29.21 20.35
N GLN A 472 -18.97 -29.72 21.37
CA GLN A 472 -19.33 -30.90 22.19
C GLN A 472 -19.48 -32.21 21.39
N ASP A 473 -18.41 -33.02 21.42
CA ASP A 473 -18.42 -34.47 21.20
C ASP A 473 -19.23 -35.18 22.30
N PRO A 474 -19.89 -36.31 21.97
CA PRO A 474 -19.44 -37.56 22.58
C PRO A 474 -19.57 -38.81 21.68
N GLY A 475 -18.69 -39.79 21.88
CA GLY A 475 -18.88 -41.18 21.42
C GLY A 475 -17.57 -41.89 21.08
N VAL A 476 -16.83 -42.51 22.01
CA VAL A 476 -17.06 -43.84 22.64
C VAL A 476 -16.79 -45.05 21.70
N ALA A 477 -15.69 -45.75 22.03
CA ALA A 477 -15.46 -47.20 22.07
C ALA A 477 -15.17 -48.07 20.82
N GLY A 478 -14.13 -48.91 20.99
CA GLY A 478 -13.90 -50.21 20.33
C GLY A 478 -12.48 -50.33 19.73
N ARG A 479 -11.43 -50.76 20.47
CA ARG A 479 -10.92 -52.16 20.60
C ARG A 479 -11.01 -52.97 19.29
N GLY A 480 -10.00 -53.66 18.76
CA GLY A 480 -8.66 -54.07 19.19
C GLY A 480 -8.13 -55.16 18.22
N LEU A 481 -6.92 -55.69 18.51
CA LEU A 481 -6.09 -56.74 17.82
C LEU A 481 -5.10 -56.23 16.75
N GLU A 482 -3.81 -56.03 17.10
CA GLU A 482 -2.68 -57.00 17.32
C GLU A 482 -1.99 -57.39 15.99
N LEU A 483 -0.79 -56.87 15.68
CA LEU A 483 0.58 -57.27 16.11
C LEU A 483 1.12 -58.52 15.39
N ALA A 484 2.19 -58.36 14.59
CA ALA A 484 3.55 -58.85 14.89
C ALA A 484 4.43 -59.11 13.65
N ALA A 485 5.70 -58.70 13.77
CA ALA A 485 6.97 -59.21 13.19
C ALA A 485 7.12 -59.25 11.65
N GLY A 486 8.22 -58.81 11.04
CA GLY A 486 9.59 -58.76 11.51
C GLY A 486 10.43 -59.75 10.70
N ASN A 487 11.13 -59.24 9.70
CA ASN A 487 12.45 -59.70 9.22
C ASN A 487 13.11 -58.57 8.43
#